data_AF-A0A7X6ZYH2-F1
#
_entry.id   AF-A0A7X6ZYH2-F1
#
_cell.length_a   1.000
_cell.length_b   1.000
_cell.length_c   1.000
_cell.angle_alpha   90.00
_cell.angle_beta   90.00
_cell.angle_gamma   90.00
#
_symmetry.space_group_name_H-M   'P 1'
#
loop_
_entity.id
_entity.type
_entity.pdbx_description
1 polymer ?
#
loop_
_entity_poly.entity_id
_entity_poly.type
_entity_poly.pdbx_seq_one_letter_code
_entity_poly.pdbx_strand_id
1 'polypeptide(L)'
;MFEIFSYQFMINAFIVGILISISASLLSPFLVLKGQSMIADGLAHTSFLGFVIGILLINQPIWLAIIITVIASLLIRLLIEKTNISPDSAVAVISAATFSIGLILISLFDGFNISIEAVMVGSILTSELTEILISLVLMILIGSFVLFFYRSLYKITYDDEFVKISKTKYKTLNYILYMLTAVLIVIGVKSVGALLVSSLIIFPSLISTQYKLSFN
;
A
#
# COMPACT_ATOMS: atom_id res chain seq x y z
N MET A 1 28.07 2.05 -19.22
CA MET A 1 26.69 1.60 -18.95
C MET A 1 26.59 0.71 -17.71
N PHE A 2 27.48 -0.27 -17.50
CA PHE A 2 27.48 -1.11 -16.28
C PHE A 2 28.13 -0.47 -15.03
N GLU A 3 28.83 0.66 -15.15
CA GLU A 3 29.40 1.42 -14.02
C GLU A 3 28.34 1.88 -13.00
N ILE A 4 27.07 1.96 -13.43
CA ILE A 4 25.92 2.28 -12.57
C ILE A 4 25.80 1.28 -11.40
N PHE A 5 26.16 0.00 -11.61
CA PHE A 5 26.16 -1.03 -10.57
C PHE A 5 27.40 -1.01 -9.69
N SER A 6 28.35 -0.11 -9.91
CA SER A 6 29.50 0.07 -9.00
C SER A 6 29.12 0.92 -7.78
N TYR A 7 28.01 1.65 -7.86
CA TYR A 7 27.54 2.51 -6.78
C TYR A 7 26.59 1.75 -5.84
N GLN A 8 26.96 1.65 -4.56
CA GLN A 8 26.18 0.91 -3.57
C GLN A 8 24.75 1.46 -3.41
N PHE A 9 24.55 2.78 -3.44
CA PHE A 9 23.22 3.38 -3.35
C PHE A 9 22.31 2.96 -4.51
N MET A 10 22.89 2.74 -5.70
CA MET A 10 22.16 2.31 -6.88
C MET A 10 21.77 0.84 -6.78
N ILE A 11 22.68 -0.02 -6.32
CA ILE A 11 22.36 -1.44 -6.03
C ILE A 11 21.22 -1.50 -5.02
N ASN A 12 21.30 -0.72 -3.93
CA ASN A 12 20.26 -0.68 -2.91
C ASN A 12 18.91 -0.27 -3.50
N ALA A 13 18.88 0.78 -4.33
CA ALA A 13 17.67 1.25 -5.00
C ALA A 13 17.04 0.14 -5.86
N PHE A 14 17.82 -0.59 -6.65
CA PHE A 14 17.33 -1.71 -7.44
C PHE A 14 16.76 -2.84 -6.58
N ILE A 15 17.46 -3.22 -5.50
CA ILE A 15 17.00 -4.28 -4.59
C ILE A 15 15.66 -3.89 -3.97
N VAL A 16 15.54 -2.69 -3.41
CA VAL A 16 14.30 -2.19 -2.79
C VAL A 16 13.17 -2.16 -3.82
N GLY A 17 13.43 -1.62 -5.02
CA GLY A 17 12.44 -1.58 -6.10
C GLY A 17 11.92 -2.96 -6.49
N ILE A 18 12.80 -3.96 -6.60
CA ILE A 18 12.42 -5.35 -6.92
C ILE A 18 11.57 -5.94 -5.79
N LEU A 19 11.99 -5.79 -4.53
CA LEU A 19 11.26 -6.34 -3.37
C LEU A 19 9.85 -5.76 -3.26
N ILE A 20 9.71 -4.44 -3.44
CA ILE A 20 8.41 -3.75 -3.42
C ILE A 20 7.56 -4.20 -4.62
N SER A 21 8.13 -4.31 -5.81
CA SER A 21 7.41 -4.74 -7.02
C SER A 21 6.87 -6.16 -6.90
N ILE A 22 7.67 -7.09 -6.36
CA ILE A 22 7.23 -8.47 -6.10
C ILE A 22 6.09 -8.47 -5.07
N SER A 23 6.26 -7.74 -3.97
CA SER A 23 5.24 -7.62 -2.92
C SER A 23 3.91 -7.06 -3.44
N ALA A 24 3.98 -6.00 -4.24
CA ALA A 24 2.83 -5.39 -4.90
C ALA A 24 2.14 -6.35 -5.88
N SER A 25 2.93 -7.06 -6.69
CA SER A 25 2.41 -8.04 -7.64
C SER A 25 1.70 -9.20 -6.97
N LEU A 26 2.13 -9.63 -5.78
CA LEU A 26 1.47 -10.70 -5.02
C LEU A 26 0.10 -10.28 -4.48
N LEU A 27 -0.06 -9.02 -4.07
CA LEU A 27 -1.35 -8.50 -3.57
C LEU A 27 -2.29 -8.08 -4.71
N SER A 28 -1.74 -7.69 -5.85
CA SER A 28 -2.45 -7.15 -7.02
C SER A 28 -3.72 -7.93 -7.40
N PRO A 29 -3.72 -9.26 -7.59
CA PRO A 29 -4.90 -9.98 -8.08
C PRO A 29 -6.08 -9.89 -7.12
N PHE A 30 -5.81 -9.93 -5.82
CA PHE A 30 -6.86 -9.94 -4.80
C PHE A 30 -7.56 -8.58 -4.65
N LEU A 31 -6.85 -7.49 -4.95
CA LEU A 31 -7.39 -6.13 -4.92
C LEU A 31 -8.08 -5.75 -6.23
N VAL A 32 -7.41 -5.98 -7.37
CA VAL A 32 -7.89 -5.55 -8.68
C VAL A 32 -9.11 -6.37 -9.13
N LEU A 33 -9.07 -7.70 -8.99
CA LEU A 33 -10.19 -8.55 -9.40
C LEU A 33 -11.43 -8.37 -8.51
N LYS A 34 -11.25 -7.77 -7.33
CA LYS A 34 -12.33 -7.39 -6.42
C LYS A 34 -12.93 -6.01 -6.74
N GLY A 35 -12.44 -5.33 -7.77
CA GLY A 35 -12.83 -3.96 -8.09
C GLY A 35 -12.36 -2.94 -7.04
N GLN A 36 -11.24 -3.21 -6.37
CA GLN A 36 -10.66 -2.37 -5.32
C GLN A 36 -9.28 -1.85 -5.73
N SER A 37 -9.07 -1.59 -7.02
CA SER A 37 -7.79 -1.12 -7.58
C SER A 37 -7.36 0.25 -7.02
N MET A 38 -8.32 1.11 -6.68
CA MET A 38 -8.06 2.47 -6.20
C MET A 38 -7.55 2.54 -4.76
N ILE A 39 -7.60 1.43 -4.01
CA ILE A 39 -7.17 1.42 -2.61
C ILE A 39 -5.70 1.80 -2.44
N ALA A 40 -4.85 1.39 -3.38
CA ALA A 40 -3.43 1.69 -3.35
C ALA A 40 -3.18 3.20 -3.38
N ASP A 41 -3.89 3.88 -4.27
CA ASP A 41 -3.80 5.31 -4.49
C ASP A 41 -4.32 6.12 -3.29
N GLY A 42 -5.50 5.77 -2.78
CA GLY A 42 -6.03 6.47 -1.61
C GLY A 42 -5.23 6.23 -0.34
N LEU A 43 -4.66 5.03 -0.15
CA LEU A 43 -3.75 4.78 0.98
C LEU A 43 -2.43 5.54 0.85
N ALA A 44 -1.96 5.82 -0.38
CA ALA A 44 -0.76 6.62 -0.58
C ALA A 44 -0.98 8.06 -0.09
N HIS A 45 -2.10 8.68 -0.47
CA HIS A 45 -2.50 9.99 0.05
C HIS A 45 -2.80 9.96 1.55
N THR A 46 -3.38 8.87 2.06
CA THR A 46 -3.62 8.73 3.50
C THR A 46 -2.32 8.63 4.30
N SER A 47 -1.28 8.01 3.74
CA SER A 47 0.03 7.91 4.38
C SER A 47 0.68 9.27 4.62
N PHE A 48 0.29 10.29 3.86
CA PHE A 48 0.73 11.67 4.03
C PHE A 48 0.55 12.17 5.46
N LEU A 49 -0.67 12.03 6.01
CA LEU A 49 -0.99 12.44 7.37
C LEU A 49 -0.04 11.76 8.38
N GLY A 50 0.19 10.49 8.13
CA GLY A 50 1.15 9.66 8.82
C GLY A 50 2.57 10.22 8.85
N PHE A 51 3.10 10.54 7.68
CA PHE A 51 4.42 11.15 7.54
C PHE A 51 4.49 12.53 8.22
N VAL A 52 3.48 13.38 8.04
CA VAL A 52 3.41 14.71 8.65
C VAL A 52 3.45 14.63 10.18
N ILE A 53 2.56 13.83 10.78
CA ILE A 53 2.53 13.61 12.23
C ILE A 53 3.86 13.00 12.70
N GLY A 54 4.39 12.05 11.93
CA GLY A 54 5.67 11.41 12.18
C GLY A 54 6.87 12.36 12.25
N ILE A 55 6.94 13.29 11.30
CA ILE A 55 7.96 14.33 11.24
C ILE A 55 7.82 15.28 12.43
N LEU A 56 6.60 15.67 12.79
CA LEU A 56 6.34 16.64 13.86
C LEU A 56 6.61 16.09 15.27
N LEU A 57 6.32 14.81 15.54
CA LEU A 57 6.33 14.28 16.92
C LEU A 57 7.58 13.48 17.32
N ILE A 58 8.07 12.58 16.47
CA ILE A 58 8.98 11.49 16.91
C ILE A 58 10.29 11.44 16.10
N ASN A 59 10.44 12.26 15.04
CA ASN A 59 11.57 12.20 14.11
C ASN A 59 11.76 10.81 13.45
N GLN A 60 10.77 9.92 13.57
CA GLN A 60 10.72 8.58 12.97
C GLN A 60 9.42 8.44 12.17
N PRO A 61 9.37 9.00 10.96
CA PRO A 61 8.10 9.26 10.30
C PRO A 61 7.42 8.00 9.74
N ILE A 62 8.18 6.94 9.47
CA ILE A 62 7.66 5.71 8.88
C ILE A 62 6.73 4.92 9.81
N TRP A 63 7.02 4.87 11.11
CA TRP A 63 6.22 4.08 12.06
C TRP A 63 4.83 4.67 12.27
N LEU A 64 4.76 5.99 12.44
CA LEU A 64 3.48 6.70 12.52
C LEU A 64 2.72 6.64 11.21
N ALA A 65 3.41 6.70 10.07
CA ALA A 65 2.79 6.48 8.77
C ALA A 65 2.17 5.09 8.63
N ILE A 66 2.86 4.03 9.06
CA ILE A 66 2.29 2.68 9.08
C ILE A 66 1.05 2.63 9.95
N ILE A 67 1.11 3.12 11.18
CA ILE A 67 -0.02 3.04 12.12
C ILE A 67 -1.25 3.77 11.58
N ILE A 68 -1.09 5.02 11.13
CA ILE A 68 -2.19 5.83 10.63
C ILE A 68 -2.79 5.23 9.36
N THR A 69 -1.94 4.76 8.43
CA THR A 69 -2.41 4.18 7.16
C THR A 69 -3.08 2.83 7.37
N VAL A 70 -2.61 2.02 8.34
CA VAL A 70 -3.28 0.78 8.72
C VAL A 70 -4.64 1.07 9.34
N ILE A 71 -4.75 2.03 10.26
CA ILE A 71 -6.05 2.42 10.82
C ILE A 71 -7.00 2.86 9.70
N ALA A 72 -6.51 3.68 8.77
CA ALA A 72 -7.30 4.12 7.63
C ALA A 72 -7.72 2.96 6.71
N SER A 73 -6.84 1.99 6.42
CA SER A 73 -7.22 0.86 5.58
C SER A 73 -8.28 -0.03 6.24
N LEU A 74 -8.19 -0.22 7.56
CA LEU A 74 -9.22 -0.91 8.33
C LEU A 74 -10.54 -0.14 8.33
N LEU A 75 -10.52 1.20 8.42
CA LEU A 75 -11.71 2.05 8.30
C LEU A 75 -12.33 1.97 6.90
N ILE A 76 -11.53 2.02 5.83
CA ILE A 76 -12.00 1.82 4.45
C ILE A 76 -12.68 0.45 4.34
N ARG A 77 -12.05 -0.61 4.86
CA ARG A 77 -12.62 -1.96 4.86
C ARG A 77 -13.95 -2.02 5.61
N LEU A 78 -14.01 -1.40 6.79
CA LEU A 78 -15.22 -1.34 7.62
C LEU A 78 -16.34 -0.60 6.91
N LEU A 79 -16.05 0.53 6.26
CA LEU A 79 -17.03 1.30 5.51
C LEU A 79 -17.61 0.48 4.36
N ILE A 80 -16.76 -0.19 3.58
CA ILE A 80 -17.18 -1.07 2.48
C ILE A 80 -18.03 -2.25 3.00
N GLU A 81 -17.71 -2.78 4.18
CA GLU A 81 -18.45 -3.91 4.76
C GLU A 81 -19.80 -3.49 5.36
N LYS A 82 -19.86 -2.33 6.02
CA LYS A 82 -21.01 -1.92 6.84
C LYS A 82 -21.97 -0.97 6.16
N THR A 83 -21.58 -0.42 5.02
CA THR A 83 -22.40 0.57 4.29
C THR A 83 -22.56 0.15 2.82
N ASN A 84 -23.49 0.79 2.11
CA ASN A 84 -23.74 0.56 0.68
C ASN A 84 -22.90 1.49 -0.23
N ILE A 85 -21.82 2.07 0.28
CA ILE A 85 -20.96 2.94 -0.54
C ILE A 85 -20.02 2.07 -1.40
N SER A 86 -19.68 2.56 -2.59
CA SER A 86 -18.71 1.86 -3.45
C SER A 86 -17.31 1.86 -2.81
N PRO A 87 -16.47 0.86 -3.11
CA PRO A 87 -15.07 0.83 -2.66
C PRO A 87 -14.31 2.12 -2.98
N ASP A 88 -14.48 2.64 -4.19
CA ASP A 88 -13.81 3.87 -4.62
C ASP A 88 -14.28 5.09 -3.82
N SER A 89 -15.58 5.19 -3.49
CA SER A 89 -16.09 6.26 -2.63
C SER A 89 -15.55 6.16 -1.21
N ALA A 90 -15.46 4.95 -0.64
CA ALA A 90 -14.88 4.75 0.69
C ALA A 90 -13.42 5.22 0.75
N VAL A 91 -12.65 4.85 -0.27
CA VAL A 91 -11.25 5.25 -0.43
C VAL A 91 -11.13 6.77 -0.59
N ALA A 92 -11.94 7.39 -1.45
CA ALA A 92 -11.92 8.82 -1.70
C ALA A 92 -12.22 9.65 -0.44
N VAL A 93 -13.24 9.25 0.34
CA VAL A 93 -13.62 9.96 1.58
C VAL A 93 -12.49 9.90 2.61
N ILE A 94 -11.92 8.72 2.87
CA ILE A 94 -10.85 8.57 3.85
C ILE A 94 -9.57 9.26 3.40
N SER A 95 -9.22 9.14 2.12
CA SER A 95 -8.08 9.84 1.52
C SER A 95 -8.22 11.36 1.65
N ALA A 96 -9.36 11.94 1.24
CA ALA A 96 -9.59 13.37 1.32
C ALA A 96 -9.57 13.89 2.78
N ALA A 97 -10.19 13.16 3.70
CA ALA A 97 -10.20 13.52 5.12
C ALA A 97 -8.78 13.53 5.70
N THR A 98 -8.01 12.46 5.48
CA THR A 98 -6.66 12.35 6.04
C THR A 98 -5.68 13.34 5.39
N PHE A 99 -5.75 13.51 4.07
CA PHE A 99 -4.92 14.47 3.36
C PHE A 99 -5.18 15.92 3.80
N SER A 100 -6.46 16.31 3.92
CA SER A 100 -6.82 17.66 4.40
C SER A 100 -6.38 17.90 5.84
N ILE A 101 -6.51 16.91 6.74
CA ILE A 101 -5.96 17.01 8.10
C ILE A 101 -4.44 17.20 8.06
N GLY A 102 -3.73 16.48 7.19
CA GLY A 102 -2.29 16.64 7.01
C GLY A 102 -1.90 18.05 6.57
N LEU A 103 -2.64 18.64 5.63
CA LEU A 103 -2.42 20.02 5.16
C LEU A 103 -2.70 21.06 6.25
N ILE A 104 -3.76 20.86 7.04
CA ILE A 104 -4.07 21.73 8.18
C ILE A 104 -2.95 21.68 9.20
N LEU A 105 -2.41 20.49 9.51
CA LEU A 105 -1.28 20.34 10.42
C LEU A 105 -0.06 21.10 9.90
N ILE A 106 0.33 20.91 8.64
CA ILE A 106 1.45 21.67 8.07
C ILE A 106 1.24 23.19 8.19
N SER A 107 0.02 23.66 7.92
CA SER A 107 -0.31 25.09 8.00
C SER A 107 -0.28 25.66 9.42
N LEU A 108 -0.44 24.81 10.46
CA LEU A 108 -0.43 25.22 11.86
C LEU A 108 0.96 25.24 12.49
N PHE A 109 1.91 24.47 11.95
CA PHE A 109 3.25 24.35 12.49
C PHE A 109 4.24 25.17 11.66
N ASP A 110 4.60 26.35 12.18
CA ASP A 110 5.66 27.18 11.61
C ASP A 110 7.00 26.42 11.63
N GLY A 111 7.57 26.13 10.45
CA GLY A 111 8.87 25.45 10.31
C GLY A 111 8.84 24.09 9.61
N PHE A 112 7.70 23.67 9.04
CA PHE A 112 7.66 22.51 8.15
C PHE A 112 8.34 22.84 6.80
N ASN A 113 9.64 22.56 6.70
CA ASN A 113 10.46 22.90 5.52
C ASN A 113 10.46 21.82 4.41
N ILE A 114 9.76 20.70 4.61
CA ILE A 114 9.68 19.63 3.62
C ILE A 114 8.48 19.90 2.72
N SER A 115 8.68 19.88 1.41
CA SER A 115 7.55 20.06 0.49
C SER A 115 6.64 18.83 0.47
N ILE A 116 5.35 19.06 0.20
CA ILE A 116 4.35 17.99 0.12
C ILE A 116 4.74 17.00 -0.98
N GLU A 117 5.24 17.53 -2.09
CA GLU A 117 5.71 16.76 -3.23
C GLU A 117 6.87 15.86 -2.84
N ALA A 118 7.84 16.34 -2.04
CA ALA A 118 8.97 15.54 -1.61
C ALA A 118 8.54 14.33 -0.76
N VAL A 119 7.51 14.49 0.09
CA VAL A 119 6.95 13.38 0.89
C VAL A 119 6.24 12.36 0.00
N MET A 120 5.52 12.80 -1.03
CA MET A 120 4.72 11.93 -1.91
C MET A 120 5.54 11.22 -3.00
N VAL A 121 6.58 11.87 -3.52
CA VAL A 121 7.45 11.32 -4.58
C VAL A 121 8.42 10.27 -4.04
N GLY A 122 8.77 10.37 -2.75
CA GLY A 122 9.75 9.48 -2.14
C GLY A 122 11.17 9.68 -2.69
N SER A 123 12.10 8.87 -2.20
CA SER A 123 13.50 8.91 -2.66
C SER A 123 14.14 7.53 -2.58
N ILE A 124 14.22 6.87 -3.72
CA ILE A 124 14.80 5.52 -3.83
C ILE A 124 16.33 5.54 -3.74
N LEU A 125 16.95 6.67 -4.08
CA LEU A 125 18.40 6.83 -4.09
C LEU A 125 18.99 6.94 -2.69
N THR A 126 18.17 7.30 -1.71
CA THR A 126 18.56 7.41 -0.30
C THR A 126 18.30 6.12 0.48
N SER A 127 18.00 5.01 -0.22
CA SER A 127 17.68 3.75 0.43
C SER A 127 18.87 3.12 1.16
N GLU A 128 18.70 2.93 2.46
CA GLU A 128 19.66 2.30 3.34
C GLU A 128 19.42 0.78 3.47
N LEU A 129 20.38 0.08 4.07
CA LEU A 129 20.27 -1.36 4.37
C LEU A 129 19.04 -1.69 5.23
N THR A 130 18.62 -0.77 6.10
CA THR A 130 17.42 -0.90 6.93
C THR A 130 16.16 -1.00 6.09
N GLU A 131 16.05 -0.20 5.02
CA GLU A 131 14.92 -0.24 4.09
C GLU A 131 14.88 -1.53 3.28
N ILE A 132 16.05 -2.04 2.88
CA ILE A 132 16.16 -3.35 2.22
C ILE A 132 15.63 -4.45 3.14
N LEU A 133 16.08 -4.46 4.40
CA LEU A 133 15.64 -5.47 5.37
C LEU A 133 14.14 -5.39 5.64
N ILE A 134 13.60 -4.19 5.84
CA ILE A 134 12.16 -3.97 6.04
C ILE A 134 11.37 -4.46 4.82
N SER A 135 11.81 -4.11 3.61
CA SER A 135 11.17 -4.53 2.35
C SER A 135 11.25 -6.05 2.15
N LEU A 136 12.37 -6.67 2.52
CA LEU A 136 12.57 -8.10 2.43
C LEU A 136 11.66 -8.86 3.41
N VAL A 137 11.58 -8.41 4.66
CA VAL A 137 10.68 -8.98 5.67
C VAL A 137 9.23 -8.84 5.21
N LEU A 138 8.86 -7.68 4.68
CA LEU A 138 7.52 -7.45 4.15
C LEU A 138 7.20 -8.39 2.98
N MET A 139 8.12 -8.56 2.04
CA MET A 139 7.96 -9.49 0.91
C MET A 139 7.76 -10.92 1.39
N ILE A 140 8.58 -11.39 2.34
CA ILE A 140 8.45 -12.74 2.92
C ILE A 140 7.11 -12.90 3.63
N LEU A 141 6.68 -11.87 4.36
CA LEU A 141 5.43 -11.88 5.11
C LEU A 141 4.22 -11.91 4.17
N ILE A 142 4.19 -11.06 3.14
CA ILE A 142 3.15 -11.05 2.10
C ILE A 142 3.17 -12.36 1.33
N GLY A 143 4.34 -12.83 0.91
CA GLY A 143 4.51 -14.10 0.21
C GLY A 143 3.98 -15.28 1.03
N SER A 144 4.35 -15.36 2.31
CA SER A 144 3.86 -16.39 3.23
C SER A 144 2.34 -16.31 3.40
N PHE A 145 1.80 -15.10 3.60
CA PHE A 145 0.37 -14.89 3.71
C PHE A 145 -0.38 -15.37 2.46
N VAL A 146 0.08 -14.99 1.27
CA VAL A 146 -0.54 -15.41 0.00
C VAL A 146 -0.41 -16.92 -0.19
N LEU A 147 0.75 -17.52 0.08
CA LEU A 147 0.98 -18.96 -0.09
C LEU A 147 0.11 -19.80 0.86
N PHE A 148 0.07 -19.46 2.15
CA PHE A 148 -0.71 -20.22 3.12
C PHE A 148 -2.22 -20.04 2.98
N PHE A 149 -2.67 -18.83 2.59
CA PHE A 149 -4.09 -18.51 2.49
C PHE A 149 -4.62 -18.44 1.06
N TYR A 150 -3.86 -18.89 0.05
CA TYR A 150 -4.22 -18.80 -1.37
C TYR A 150 -5.66 -19.23 -1.68
N ARG A 151 -6.04 -20.43 -1.24
CA ARG A 151 -7.38 -20.98 -1.48
C ARG A 151 -8.49 -20.14 -0.83
N SER A 152 -8.22 -19.55 0.33
CA SER A 152 -9.18 -18.72 1.04
C SER A 152 -9.28 -17.32 0.41
N LEU A 153 -8.14 -16.74 0.03
CA LEU A 153 -8.09 -15.45 -0.68
C LEU A 153 -8.80 -15.53 -2.03
N TYR A 154 -8.57 -16.60 -2.79
CA TYR A 154 -9.26 -16.86 -4.05
C TYR A 154 -10.79 -16.85 -3.88
N LYS A 155 -11.31 -17.53 -2.85
CA LYS A 155 -12.75 -17.51 -2.55
C LYS A 155 -13.25 -16.12 -2.17
N ILE A 156 -12.49 -15.37 -1.38
CA ILE A 156 -12.84 -14.00 -0.98
C ILE A 156 -12.85 -13.02 -2.15
N THR A 157 -12.07 -13.29 -3.19
CA THR A 157 -11.99 -12.44 -4.38
C THR A 157 -13.11 -12.72 -5.38
N TYR A 158 -13.52 -13.98 -5.55
CA TYR A 158 -14.52 -14.37 -6.56
C TYR A 158 -15.93 -14.60 -6.02
N ASP A 159 -16.11 -14.78 -4.70
CA ASP A 159 -17.40 -15.12 -4.11
C ASP A 159 -17.66 -14.32 -2.82
N ASP A 160 -18.03 -13.04 -2.99
CA ASP A 160 -18.34 -12.15 -1.88
C ASP A 160 -19.67 -12.49 -1.17
N GLU A 161 -20.63 -13.11 -1.86
CA GLU A 161 -21.90 -13.57 -1.25
C GLU A 161 -21.66 -14.75 -0.31
N PHE A 162 -20.85 -15.74 -0.72
CA PHE A 162 -20.44 -16.83 0.16
C PHE A 162 -19.69 -16.30 1.38
N VAL A 163 -18.85 -15.27 1.25
CA VAL A 163 -18.14 -14.66 2.40
C VAL A 163 -19.08 -13.95 3.37
N LYS A 164 -20.15 -13.29 2.89
CA LYS A 164 -21.15 -12.63 3.77
C LYS A 164 -21.89 -13.64 4.65
N ILE A 165 -22.14 -14.84 4.13
CA ILE A 165 -22.82 -15.94 4.82
C ILE A 165 -21.82 -16.79 5.64
N SER A 166 -20.55 -16.80 5.22
CA SER A 166 -19.50 -17.62 5.82
C SER A 166 -18.88 -17.01 7.08
N LYS A 167 -18.43 -17.94 7.94
CA LYS A 167 -17.80 -17.75 9.26
C LYS A 167 -16.78 -16.59 9.34
N THR A 168 -16.60 -16.08 10.55
CA THR A 168 -15.67 -15.00 10.99
C THR A 168 -14.25 -15.05 10.39
N LYS A 169 -13.73 -16.23 10.03
CA LYS A 169 -12.37 -16.41 9.50
C LYS A 169 -12.10 -15.69 8.17
N TYR A 170 -13.06 -15.67 7.24
CA TYR A 170 -12.85 -15.03 5.92
C TYR A 170 -12.85 -13.50 6.03
N LYS A 171 -13.61 -12.95 7.00
CA LYS A 171 -13.58 -11.53 7.31
C LYS A 171 -12.20 -11.10 7.79
N THR A 172 -11.63 -11.83 8.75
CA THR A 172 -10.29 -11.55 9.29
C THR A 172 -9.22 -11.55 8.19
N LEU A 173 -9.25 -12.49 7.24
CA LEU A 173 -8.30 -12.51 6.13
C LEU A 173 -8.40 -11.27 5.23
N ASN A 174 -9.59 -10.74 5.03
CA ASN A 174 -9.77 -9.49 4.28
C ASN A 174 -9.18 -8.28 5.01
N TYR A 175 -9.36 -8.20 6.33
CA TYR A 175 -8.73 -7.15 7.13
C TYR A 175 -7.20 -7.26 7.11
N ILE A 176 -6.66 -8.48 7.18
CA ILE A 176 -5.21 -8.71 7.05
C ILE A 176 -4.73 -8.27 5.66
N LEU A 177 -5.45 -8.61 4.59
CA LEU A 177 -5.11 -8.17 3.23
C LEU A 177 -4.98 -6.63 3.18
N TYR A 178 -5.97 -5.90 3.67
CA TYR A 178 -5.96 -4.42 3.72
C TYR A 178 -4.85 -3.86 4.59
N MET A 179 -4.55 -4.50 5.71
CA MET A 179 -3.44 -4.11 6.59
C MET A 179 -2.09 -4.30 5.89
N LEU A 180 -1.87 -5.43 5.22
CA LEU A 180 -0.65 -5.70 4.47
C LEU A 180 -0.49 -4.75 3.29
N THR A 181 -1.59 -4.44 2.59
CA THR A 181 -1.59 -3.40 1.55
C THR A 181 -1.17 -2.06 2.13
N ALA A 182 -1.74 -1.62 3.26
CA ALA A 182 -1.34 -0.36 3.89
C ALA A 182 0.14 -0.29 4.25
N VAL A 183 0.69 -1.35 4.84
CA VAL A 183 2.13 -1.42 5.17
C VAL A 183 2.98 -1.33 3.91
N LEU A 184 2.62 -2.07 2.86
CA LEU A 184 3.29 -2.01 1.56
C LEU A 184 3.23 -0.61 0.96
N ILE A 185 2.07 0.05 1.00
CA ILE A 185 1.91 1.39 0.46
C ILE A 185 2.82 2.39 1.18
N VAL A 186 2.89 2.36 2.51
CA VAL A 186 3.73 3.30 3.26
C VAL A 186 5.21 3.13 2.93
N ILE A 187 5.69 1.89 2.92
CA ILE A 187 7.08 1.58 2.56
C ILE A 187 7.35 1.97 1.10
N GLY A 188 6.39 1.65 0.22
CA GLY A 188 6.41 2.05 -1.17
C GLY A 188 6.52 3.57 -1.37
N VAL A 189 5.63 4.34 -0.76
CA VAL A 189 5.57 5.81 -0.91
C VAL A 189 6.90 6.43 -0.49
N LYS A 190 7.48 5.96 0.62
CA LYS A 190 8.80 6.44 1.07
C LYS A 190 9.90 6.14 0.05
N SER A 191 9.93 4.92 -0.49
CA SER A 191 11.02 4.47 -1.37
C SER A 191 10.84 4.89 -2.82
N VAL A 192 9.75 4.47 -3.46
CA VAL A 192 9.52 4.62 -4.92
C VAL A 192 8.48 5.68 -5.28
N GLY A 193 7.73 6.17 -4.30
CA GLY A 193 6.73 7.23 -4.49
C GLY A 193 5.31 6.71 -4.70
N ALA A 194 4.35 7.58 -4.38
CA ALA A 194 2.92 7.28 -4.42
C ALA A 194 2.44 6.78 -5.80
N LEU A 195 2.78 7.51 -6.86
CA LEU A 195 2.34 7.17 -8.22
C LEU A 195 2.86 5.79 -8.68
N LEU A 196 4.13 5.51 -8.40
CA LEU A 196 4.79 4.29 -8.86
C LEU A 196 4.23 3.08 -8.11
N VAL A 197 4.04 3.19 -6.80
CA VAL A 197 3.53 2.09 -5.97
C VAL A 197 2.09 1.74 -6.31
N SER A 198 1.24 2.75 -6.53
CA SER A 198 -0.12 2.54 -7.05
C SER A 198 -0.10 1.77 -8.37
N SER A 199 0.79 2.17 -9.29
CA SER A 199 0.96 1.50 -10.58
C SER A 199 1.45 0.06 -10.45
N LEU A 200 2.39 -0.21 -9.54
CA LEU A 200 2.92 -1.56 -9.28
C LEU A 200 1.86 -2.52 -8.73
N ILE A 201 0.86 -2.02 -8.01
CA ILE A 201 -0.26 -2.84 -7.55
C ILE A 201 -1.27 -3.06 -8.67
N ILE A 202 -1.48 -2.11 -9.58
CA ILE A 202 -2.53 -2.21 -10.59
C ILE A 202 -2.07 -3.02 -11.82
N PHE A 203 -0.88 -2.73 -12.33
CA PHE A 203 -0.40 -3.26 -13.61
C PHE A 203 -0.34 -4.80 -13.69
N PRO A 204 0.19 -5.55 -12.70
CA PRO A 204 0.34 -7.00 -12.82
C PRO A 204 -0.99 -7.72 -13.13
N SER A 205 -2.07 -7.31 -12.47
CA SER A 205 -3.40 -7.89 -12.70
C SER A 205 -4.03 -7.45 -14.02
N LEU A 206 -3.84 -6.18 -14.41
CA LEU A 206 -4.34 -5.70 -15.71
C LEU A 206 -3.64 -6.41 -16.86
N ILE A 207 -2.31 -6.51 -16.80
CA ILE A 207 -1.50 -7.25 -17.77
C ILE A 207 -1.98 -8.71 -17.81
N SER A 208 -2.10 -9.37 -16.65
CA SER A 208 -2.59 -10.75 -16.59
C SER A 208 -3.97 -10.91 -17.25
N THR A 209 -4.86 -9.92 -17.11
CA THR A 209 -6.21 -9.96 -17.71
C THR A 209 -6.17 -9.76 -19.23
N GLN A 210 -5.25 -8.95 -19.76
CA GLN A 210 -5.06 -8.81 -21.22
C GLN A 210 -4.47 -10.07 -21.86
N TYR A 211 -3.55 -10.73 -21.17
CA TYR A 211 -2.94 -11.99 -21.61
C TYR A 211 -3.74 -13.22 -21.21
N LYS A 212 -4.97 -13.07 -20.68
CA LYS A 212 -5.94 -14.16 -20.67
C LYS A 212 -6.31 -14.49 -22.12
N LEU A 213 -5.48 -15.33 -22.74
CA LEU A 213 -5.93 -16.27 -23.74
C LEU A 213 -7.07 -17.04 -23.09
N SER A 214 -8.30 -16.66 -23.42
CA SER A 214 -9.54 -17.41 -23.22
C SER A 214 -9.42 -18.62 -22.31
N PHE A 215 -9.78 -18.46 -21.03
CA PHE A 215 -10.26 -19.60 -20.25
C PHE A 215 -11.56 -19.19 -19.56
N ASN A 216 -12.63 -19.61 -20.25
CA ASN A 216 -14.07 -19.56 -19.99
C ASN A 216 -14.78 -18.24 -20.27
#